data_AF-I3QEZ5-F1
#
_entry.id   AF-I3QEZ5-F1
#
_cell.length_a   1.000
_cell.length_b   1.000
_cell.length_c   1.000
_cell.angle_alpha   90.00
_cell.angle_beta   90.00
_cell.angle_gamma   90.00
#
_symmetry.space_group_name_H-M   'P 1'
#
loop_
_entity.id
_entity.type
_entity.pdbx_description
1 polymer ?
#
loop_
_entity_poly.entity_id
_entity_poly.type
_entity_poly.pdbx_seq_one_letter_code
_entity_poly.pdbx_strand_id
1 'polypeptide(L)'
;GLFLQKTNIIRDFYEDIREVPPRVFWPREIWEKYTDDLHAFKDELHEAKAVECLNAMVADALVHVPHVVEYLASLRDPSVFTFSAIPQVMAMATLSLVFNNKDVFHTKVKTTRGATARIFHYSTELQATLQMLKTYTLRLAARMNAQDACYDRIEHLVNDAIRAMESHQKPNGESVARSMLMRYPALG
;
A
#
# COMPACT_ATOMS: atom_id res chain seq x y z
N GLY A 1 2.84 12.91 2.60
CA GLY A 1 1.43 13.15 2.21
C GLY A 1 1.00 12.44 0.94
N LEU A 2 1.84 12.42 -0.11
CA LEU A 2 1.47 11.90 -1.45
C LEU A 2 0.91 10.49 -1.46
N PHE A 3 1.48 9.56 -0.68
CA PHE A 3 0.98 8.18 -0.62
C PHE A 3 -0.51 8.09 -0.23
N LEU A 4 -0.92 8.86 0.78
CA LEU A 4 -2.31 8.92 1.23
C LEU A 4 -3.21 9.50 0.14
N GLN A 5 -2.81 10.63 -0.43
CA GLN A 5 -3.62 11.34 -1.42
C GLN A 5 -3.79 10.52 -2.70
N LYS A 6 -2.71 9.92 -3.21
CA LYS A 6 -2.77 9.05 -4.40
C LYS A 6 -3.64 7.83 -4.16
N THR A 7 -3.52 7.19 -2.99
CA THR A 7 -4.37 6.04 -2.64
C THR A 7 -5.86 6.42 -2.63
N ASN A 8 -6.22 7.59 -2.07
CA ASN A 8 -7.60 8.07 -2.09
C ASN A 8 -8.08 8.36 -3.51
N ILE A 9 -7.29 9.08 -4.31
CA ILE A 9 -7.59 9.37 -5.74
C ILE A 9 -7.82 8.07 -6.53
N ILE A 10 -7.03 7.03 -6.27
CA ILE A 10 -7.19 5.73 -6.93
C ILE A 10 -8.52 5.09 -6.54
N ARG A 11 -8.81 5.00 -5.23
CA ARG A 11 -10.01 4.31 -4.75
C ARG A 11 -11.28 5.08 -5.10
N ASP A 12 -11.28 6.40 -4.92
CA ASP A 12 -12.47 7.25 -5.08
C ASP A 12 -12.81 7.56 -6.55
N PHE A 13 -12.12 6.95 -7.54
CA PHE A 13 -12.34 7.15 -8.98
C PHE A 13 -13.82 7.18 -9.38
N TYR A 14 -14.59 6.15 -9.03
CA TYR A 14 -16.00 6.06 -9.43
C TYR A 14 -16.89 7.11 -8.77
N GLU A 15 -16.55 7.56 -7.56
CA GLU A 15 -17.27 8.63 -6.88
C GLU A 15 -16.98 9.97 -7.57
N ASP A 16 -15.71 10.27 -7.80
CA ASP A 16 -15.25 11.52 -8.42
C ASP A 16 -15.80 11.72 -9.85
N ILE A 17 -15.75 10.68 -10.69
CA ILE A 17 -16.20 10.76 -12.08
C ILE A 17 -17.73 10.83 -12.24
N ARG A 18 -18.49 10.57 -11.15
CA ARG A 18 -19.96 10.64 -11.13
C ARG A 18 -20.51 11.94 -10.57
N GLU A 19 -19.65 12.81 -10.03
CA GLU A 19 -20.08 14.14 -9.61
C GLU A 19 -20.58 14.98 -10.78
N VAL A 20 -21.31 16.06 -10.47
CA VAL A 20 -21.82 17.03 -11.45
C VAL A 20 -21.35 18.42 -11.01
N PRO A 21 -20.29 18.98 -11.62
CA PRO A 21 -19.49 18.43 -12.73
C PRO A 21 -18.58 17.26 -12.31
N PRO A 22 -18.20 16.36 -13.24
CA PRO A 22 -17.30 15.25 -12.93
C PRO A 22 -15.92 15.75 -12.54
N ARG A 23 -15.33 15.13 -11.52
CA ARG A 23 -13.96 15.43 -11.08
C ARG A 23 -12.99 14.38 -11.60
N VAL A 24 -11.86 14.83 -12.11
CA VAL A 24 -10.80 13.95 -12.63
C VAL A 24 -9.47 14.36 -12.01
N PHE A 25 -8.87 13.42 -11.29
CA PHE A 25 -7.55 13.58 -10.67
C PHE A 25 -6.50 12.62 -11.23
N TRP A 26 -6.91 11.62 -12.02
CA TRP A 26 -5.98 10.70 -12.66
C TRP A 26 -5.23 11.46 -13.77
N PRO A 27 -3.89 11.44 -13.77
CA PRO A 27 -3.10 12.26 -14.68
C PRO A 27 -3.18 11.70 -16.10
N ARG A 28 -3.37 12.60 -17.07
CA ARG A 28 -3.53 12.25 -18.48
C ARG A 28 -2.38 11.43 -19.03
N GLU A 29 -1.15 11.74 -18.65
CA GLU A 29 0.07 11.00 -19.03
C GLU A 29 0.06 9.50 -18.68
N ILE A 30 -0.79 9.10 -17.72
CA ILE A 30 -1.00 7.69 -17.38
C ILE A 30 -2.18 7.15 -18.18
N TRP A 31 -3.36 7.74 -18.07
CA TRP A 31 -4.58 7.12 -18.60
C TRP A 31 -4.73 7.21 -20.12
N GLU A 32 -4.08 8.17 -20.79
CA GLU A 32 -4.16 8.32 -22.26
C GLU A 32 -3.56 7.14 -23.03
N LYS A 33 -2.77 6.29 -22.35
CA LYS A 33 -2.23 5.05 -22.91
C LYS A 33 -3.26 3.92 -22.99
N TYR A 34 -4.38 4.08 -22.29
CA TYR A 34 -5.38 3.03 -22.08
C TYR A 34 -6.76 3.40 -22.62
N THR A 35 -7.07 4.69 -22.75
CA THR A 35 -8.34 5.20 -23.30
C THR A 35 -8.18 6.63 -23.82
N ASP A 36 -9.00 7.00 -24.81
CA ASP A 36 -9.13 8.39 -25.29
C ASP A 36 -10.06 9.22 -24.40
N ASP A 37 -10.98 8.58 -23.68
CA ASP A 37 -11.91 9.21 -22.73
C ASP A 37 -11.93 8.43 -21.41
N LEU A 38 -11.64 9.12 -20.31
CA LEU A 38 -11.61 8.52 -18.97
C LEU A 38 -13.00 8.04 -18.51
N HIS A 39 -14.08 8.61 -19.05
CA HIS A 39 -15.45 8.15 -18.74
C HIS A 39 -15.74 6.75 -19.29
N ALA A 40 -14.98 6.29 -20.28
CA ALA A 40 -15.12 4.96 -20.85
C ALA A 40 -14.88 3.85 -19.82
N PHE A 41 -14.05 4.09 -18.79
CA PHE A 41 -13.79 3.12 -17.73
C PHE A 41 -15.00 2.81 -16.84
N LYS A 42 -16.12 3.54 -16.98
CA LYS A 42 -17.39 3.19 -16.32
C LYS A 42 -18.12 2.03 -17.01
N ASP A 43 -17.80 1.74 -18.26
CA ASP A 43 -18.42 0.66 -19.03
C ASP A 43 -17.59 -0.63 -18.89
N GLU A 44 -18.26 -1.74 -18.63
CA GLU A 44 -17.64 -3.07 -18.54
C GLU A 44 -16.93 -3.46 -19.85
N LEU A 45 -17.32 -2.89 -21.00
CA LEU A 45 -16.64 -3.08 -22.27
C LEU A 45 -15.15 -2.70 -22.21
N HIS A 46 -14.79 -1.73 -21.38
CA HIS A 46 -13.42 -1.24 -21.24
C HIS A 46 -12.71 -1.75 -19.97
N GLU A 47 -13.29 -2.73 -19.26
CA GLU A 47 -12.81 -3.26 -17.98
C GLU A 47 -11.33 -3.66 -18.01
N ALA A 48 -10.90 -4.38 -19.05
CA ALA A 48 -9.51 -4.83 -19.17
C ALA A 48 -8.52 -3.64 -19.19
N LYS A 49 -8.80 -2.62 -20.01
CA LYS A 49 -7.95 -1.42 -20.10
C LYS A 49 -8.06 -0.53 -18.87
N ALA A 50 -9.24 -0.47 -18.25
CA ALA A 50 -9.44 0.21 -17.00
C ALA A 50 -8.54 -0.40 -15.89
N VAL A 51 -8.56 -1.72 -15.75
CA VAL A 51 -7.73 -2.45 -14.76
C VAL A 51 -6.23 -2.28 -15.05
N GLU A 52 -5.80 -2.32 -16.31
CA GLU A 52 -4.41 -2.01 -16.67
C GLU A 52 -4.00 -0.60 -16.24
N CYS A 53 -4.87 0.40 -16.48
CA CYS A 53 -4.63 1.78 -16.05
C CYS A 53 -4.59 1.91 -14.52
N LEU A 54 -5.50 1.24 -13.82
CA LEU A 54 -5.51 1.17 -12.35
C LEU A 54 -4.20 0.61 -11.79
N ASN A 55 -3.69 -0.46 -12.41
CA ASN A 55 -2.43 -1.05 -12.00
C ASN A 55 -1.24 -0.08 -12.21
N ALA A 56 -1.26 0.73 -13.27
CA ALA A 56 -0.28 1.80 -13.47
C ALA A 56 -0.37 2.90 -12.39
N MET A 57 -1.59 3.29 -12.00
CA MET A 57 -1.80 4.25 -10.91
C MET A 57 -1.31 3.70 -9.56
N VAL A 58 -1.55 2.41 -9.29
CA VAL A 58 -1.02 1.75 -8.08
C VAL A 58 0.51 1.71 -8.09
N ALA A 59 1.13 1.42 -9.24
CA ALA A 59 2.59 1.48 -9.37
C ALA A 59 3.14 2.86 -9.03
N ASP A 60 2.49 3.94 -9.52
CA ASP A 60 2.87 5.32 -9.19
C ASP A 60 2.68 5.66 -7.70
N ALA A 61 1.69 5.08 -7.02
CA ALA A 61 1.53 5.22 -5.58
C ALA A 61 2.60 4.45 -4.78
N LEU A 62 2.99 3.24 -5.22
CA LEU A 62 3.97 2.38 -4.53
C LEU A 62 5.37 3.00 -4.45
N VAL A 63 5.74 3.90 -5.37
CA VAL A 63 7.00 4.67 -5.34
C VAL A 63 7.22 5.38 -4.00
N HIS A 64 6.14 5.78 -3.33
CA HIS A 64 6.22 6.55 -2.08
C HIS A 64 6.45 5.68 -0.84
N VAL A 65 6.29 4.36 -0.93
CA VAL A 65 6.28 3.45 0.23
C VAL A 65 7.63 3.39 0.95
N PRO A 66 8.79 3.26 0.27
CA PRO A 66 10.08 3.34 0.94
C PRO A 66 10.26 4.64 1.75
N HIS A 67 9.83 5.79 1.20
CA HIS A 67 9.91 7.07 1.89
C HIS A 67 8.95 7.17 3.09
N VAL A 68 7.78 6.53 3.01
CA VAL A 68 6.86 6.39 4.15
C VAL A 68 7.53 5.59 5.27
N VAL A 69 8.21 4.49 4.94
CA VAL A 69 8.93 3.68 5.92
C VAL A 69 10.02 4.48 6.63
N GLU A 70 10.87 5.17 5.87
CA GLU A 70 11.93 6.03 6.44
C GLU A 70 11.37 7.14 7.32
N TYR A 71 10.29 7.78 6.89
CA TYR A 71 9.62 8.82 7.67
C TYR A 71 9.12 8.26 9.01
N LEU A 72 8.40 7.14 9.00
CA LEU A 72 7.86 6.53 10.22
C LEU A 72 8.99 6.05 11.16
N ALA A 73 10.09 5.53 10.62
CA ALA A 73 11.26 5.11 11.39
C ALA A 73 11.97 6.27 12.09
N SER A 74 11.87 7.49 11.55
CA SER A 74 12.47 8.69 12.15
C SER A 74 11.70 9.27 13.35
N LEU A 75 10.44 8.85 13.55
CA LEU A 75 9.58 9.41 14.59
C LEU A 75 9.91 8.85 15.97
N ARG A 76 10.06 9.73 16.96
CA ARG A 76 10.44 9.37 18.33
C ARG A 76 9.29 9.45 19.33
N ASP A 77 8.37 10.39 19.13
CA ASP A 77 7.22 10.56 20.01
C ASP A 77 6.14 9.51 19.69
N PRO A 78 5.68 8.70 20.67
CA PRO A 78 4.69 7.66 20.42
C PRO A 78 3.36 8.19 19.87
N SER A 79 2.90 9.36 20.35
CA SER A 79 1.63 9.95 19.89
C SER A 79 1.74 10.43 18.44
N VAL A 80 2.84 11.10 18.10
CA VAL A 80 3.13 11.51 16.72
C VAL A 80 3.32 10.29 15.81
N PHE A 81 3.98 9.24 16.29
CA PHE A 81 4.15 7.99 15.54
C PHE A 81 2.79 7.37 15.23
N THR A 82 1.96 7.12 16.25
CA THR A 82 0.64 6.49 16.07
C THR A 82 -0.24 7.29 15.11
N PHE A 83 -0.32 8.61 15.30
CA PHE A 83 -1.07 9.53 14.44
C PHE A 83 -0.58 9.48 12.99
N SER A 84 0.73 9.36 12.79
CA SER A 84 1.33 9.29 11.46
C SER A 84 1.21 7.91 10.83
N ALA A 85 1.35 6.84 11.60
CA ALA A 85 1.44 5.46 11.11
C ALA A 85 0.09 4.87 10.72
N ILE A 86 -0.96 5.09 11.52
CA ILE A 86 -2.31 4.54 11.27
C ILE A 86 -2.81 4.90 9.86
N PRO A 87 -2.77 6.17 9.41
CA PRO A 87 -3.17 6.52 8.05
C PRO A 87 -2.35 5.81 6.96
N GLN A 88 -1.05 5.61 7.17
CA GLN A 88 -0.18 4.96 6.17
C GLN A 88 -0.50 3.47 6.03
N VAL A 89 -0.73 2.78 7.15
CA VAL A 89 -1.14 1.37 7.12
C VAL A 89 -2.53 1.22 6.50
N MET A 90 -3.46 2.14 6.82
CA MET A 90 -4.78 2.19 6.19
C MET A 90 -4.70 2.39 4.67
N ALA A 91 -3.80 3.28 4.21
CA ALA A 91 -3.58 3.51 2.80
C ALA A 91 -3.00 2.26 2.11
N MET A 92 -1.96 1.63 2.67
CA MET A 92 -1.41 0.39 2.12
C MET A 92 -2.44 -0.75 2.09
N ALA A 93 -3.26 -0.88 3.14
CA ALA A 93 -4.34 -1.86 3.18
C ALA A 93 -5.37 -1.59 2.07
N THR A 94 -5.77 -0.33 1.87
CA THR A 94 -6.69 0.05 0.79
C THR A 94 -6.07 -0.19 -0.57
N LEU A 95 -4.80 0.19 -0.76
CA LEU A 95 -4.05 -0.01 -2.00
C LEU A 95 -3.98 -1.50 -2.39
N SER A 96 -3.79 -2.38 -1.40
CA SER A 96 -3.80 -3.84 -1.62
C SER A 96 -5.16 -4.41 -2.04
N LEU A 97 -6.27 -3.71 -1.73
CA LEU A 97 -7.62 -4.13 -2.10
C LEU A 97 -8.05 -3.59 -3.46
N VAL A 98 -7.58 -2.40 -3.83
CA VAL A 98 -7.89 -1.78 -5.13
C VAL A 98 -6.98 -2.28 -6.25
N PHE A 99 -5.77 -2.74 -5.94
CA PHE A 99 -4.86 -3.27 -6.95
C PHE A 99 -5.46 -4.49 -7.67
N ASN A 100 -5.40 -4.47 -9.01
CA ASN A 100 -5.96 -5.49 -9.88
C ASN A 100 -7.42 -5.82 -9.51
N ASN A 101 -8.22 -4.79 -9.23
CA ASN A 101 -9.61 -4.95 -8.81
C ASN A 101 -10.53 -4.05 -9.63
N LYS A 102 -11.35 -4.68 -10.47
CA LYS A 102 -12.34 -3.98 -11.28
C LYS A 102 -13.43 -3.27 -10.48
N ASP A 103 -13.64 -3.66 -9.23
CA ASP A 103 -14.67 -3.06 -8.39
C ASP A 103 -14.50 -1.56 -8.17
N VAL A 104 -13.27 -1.05 -8.32
CA VAL A 104 -12.93 0.37 -8.24
C VAL A 104 -13.73 1.21 -9.25
N PHE A 105 -14.11 0.63 -10.38
CA PHE A 105 -14.83 1.32 -11.46
C PHE A 105 -16.33 1.39 -11.27
N HIS A 106 -16.89 0.74 -10.25
CA HIS A 106 -18.33 0.71 -10.01
C HIS A 106 -18.75 0.84 -8.54
N THR A 107 -17.82 0.76 -7.59
CA THR A 107 -18.12 0.92 -6.16
C THR A 107 -16.92 1.40 -5.35
N LYS A 108 -17.22 1.89 -4.13
CA LYS A 108 -16.21 2.34 -3.19
C LYS A 108 -15.61 1.16 -2.42
N VAL A 109 -14.47 0.66 -2.89
CA VAL A 109 -13.72 -0.43 -2.23
C VAL A 109 -13.18 0.02 -0.87
N LYS A 110 -13.43 -0.75 0.19
CA LYS A 110 -13.08 -0.38 1.56
C LYS A 110 -12.54 -1.56 2.36
N THR A 111 -11.64 -1.27 3.29
CA THR A 111 -11.24 -2.23 4.32
C THR A 111 -12.44 -2.58 5.21
N THR A 112 -12.46 -3.82 5.70
CA THR A 112 -13.49 -4.23 6.66
C THR A 112 -13.29 -3.51 8.00
N ARG A 113 -14.38 -3.30 8.76
CA ARG A 113 -14.29 -2.66 10.09
C ARG A 113 -13.32 -3.39 11.02
N GLY A 114 -13.28 -4.73 10.96
CA GLY A 114 -12.35 -5.54 11.73
C GLY A 114 -10.88 -5.35 11.31
N ALA A 115 -10.61 -5.20 10.01
CA ALA A 115 -9.28 -4.87 9.52
C ALA A 115 -8.85 -3.47 9.98
N THR A 116 -9.75 -2.48 9.89
CA THR A 116 -9.49 -1.12 10.38
C THR A 116 -9.23 -1.12 11.89
N ALA A 117 -10.06 -1.79 12.69
CA ALA A 117 -9.84 -1.89 14.14
C ALA A 117 -8.48 -2.52 14.48
N ARG A 118 -8.07 -3.55 13.74
CA ARG A 118 -6.75 -4.17 13.87
C ARG A 118 -5.62 -3.18 13.57
N ILE A 119 -5.74 -2.40 12.50
CA ILE A 119 -4.75 -1.39 12.12
C ILE A 119 -4.60 -0.34 13.22
N PHE A 120 -5.71 0.18 13.75
CA PHE A 120 -5.70 1.15 14.84
C PHE A 120 -5.07 0.57 16.12
N HIS A 121 -5.35 -0.70 16.42
CA HIS A 121 -4.85 -1.35 17.63
C HIS A 121 -3.35 -1.62 17.58
N TYR A 122 -2.81 -2.06 16.44
CA TYR A 122 -1.41 -2.50 16.35
C TYR A 122 -0.44 -1.45 15.76
N SER A 123 -0.90 -0.38 15.11
CA SER A 123 -0.01 0.63 14.51
C SER A 123 0.52 1.64 15.54
N THR A 124 0.98 1.15 16.68
CA THR A 124 1.38 1.98 17.83
C THR A 124 2.88 2.05 18.04
N GLU A 125 3.63 1.13 17.42
CA GLU A 125 5.09 1.12 17.43
C GLU A 125 5.65 0.59 16.10
N LEU A 126 6.91 0.93 15.81
CA LEU A 126 7.50 0.73 14.49
C LEU A 126 7.45 -0.72 14.03
N GLN A 127 7.79 -1.69 14.87
CA GLN A 127 7.92 -3.09 14.43
C GLN A 127 6.57 -3.68 14.03
N ALA A 128 5.53 -3.52 14.85
CA ALA A 128 4.17 -3.93 14.51
C ALA A 128 3.64 -3.23 13.24
N THR A 129 3.92 -1.92 13.09
CA THR A 129 3.55 -1.18 11.87
C THR A 129 4.25 -1.72 10.63
N LEU A 130 5.56 -1.99 10.68
CA LEU A 130 6.32 -2.54 9.54
C LEU A 130 5.82 -3.94 9.16
N GLN A 131 5.49 -4.78 10.14
CA GLN A 131 4.91 -6.11 9.90
C GLN A 131 3.56 -6.02 9.18
N MET A 132 2.70 -5.08 9.57
CA MET A 132 1.42 -4.86 8.88
C MET A 132 1.62 -4.30 7.47
N LEU A 133 2.49 -3.31 7.28
CA LEU A 133 2.83 -2.79 5.96
C LEU A 133 3.32 -3.91 5.05
N LYS A 134 4.28 -4.72 5.51
CA LYS A 134 4.81 -5.88 4.76
C LYS A 134 3.70 -6.88 4.42
N THR A 135 2.82 -7.18 5.36
CA THR A 135 1.67 -8.08 5.12
C THR A 135 0.78 -7.57 4.00
N TYR A 136 0.43 -6.28 3.99
CA TYR A 136 -0.42 -5.70 2.95
C TYR A 136 0.30 -5.55 1.61
N THR A 137 1.59 -5.23 1.61
CA THR A 137 2.43 -5.20 0.40
C THR A 137 2.53 -6.58 -0.25
N LEU A 138 2.72 -7.64 0.55
CA LEU A 138 2.71 -9.02 0.05
C LEU A 138 1.33 -9.47 -0.45
N ARG A 139 0.25 -9.05 0.22
CA ARG A 139 -1.12 -9.30 -0.27
C ARG A 139 -1.41 -8.60 -1.58
N LEU A 140 -0.92 -7.37 -1.76
CA LEU A 140 -1.00 -6.67 -3.04
C LEU A 140 -0.27 -7.48 -4.10
N ALA A 141 0.97 -7.90 -3.81
CA ALA A 141 1.78 -8.67 -4.75
C ALA A 141 1.12 -9.99 -5.15
N ALA A 142 0.50 -10.70 -4.21
CA ALA A 142 -0.20 -11.96 -4.46
C ALA A 142 -1.43 -11.85 -5.40
N ARG A 143 -1.86 -10.63 -5.76
CA ARG A 143 -2.96 -10.39 -6.72
C ARG A 143 -2.49 -10.21 -8.16
N MET A 144 -1.17 -10.22 -8.41
CA MET A 144 -0.62 -10.15 -9.77
C MET A 144 -0.41 -11.55 -10.36
N ASN A 145 -0.56 -11.67 -11.67
CA ASN A 145 -0.20 -12.85 -12.46
C ASN A 145 0.95 -12.49 -13.41
N ALA A 146 1.75 -13.49 -13.81
CA ALA A 146 2.88 -13.29 -14.74
C ALA A 146 2.46 -12.75 -16.12
N GLN A 147 1.17 -12.88 -16.48
CA GLN A 147 0.62 -12.33 -17.73
C GLN A 147 0.22 -10.86 -17.62
N ASP A 148 0.17 -10.28 -16.41
CA ASP A 148 -0.25 -8.89 -16.23
C ASP A 148 0.83 -7.94 -16.76
N ALA A 149 0.45 -6.96 -17.59
CA ALA A 149 1.39 -5.99 -18.18
C ALA A 149 2.21 -5.19 -17.14
N CYS A 150 1.73 -5.11 -15.90
CA CYS A 150 2.38 -4.41 -14.81
C CYS A 150 3.34 -5.27 -13.97
N TYR A 151 3.46 -6.58 -14.24
CA TYR A 151 4.14 -7.56 -13.39
C TYR A 151 5.53 -7.10 -12.95
N ASP A 152 6.46 -6.90 -13.90
CA ASP A 152 7.85 -6.53 -13.61
C ASP A 152 7.95 -5.22 -12.81
N ARG A 153 7.10 -4.25 -13.16
CA ARG A 153 7.11 -2.94 -12.51
C ARG A 153 6.60 -3.03 -11.07
N ILE A 154 5.50 -3.75 -10.84
CA ILE A 154 4.94 -3.93 -9.50
C ILE A 154 5.87 -4.79 -8.65
N GLU A 155 6.41 -5.89 -9.18
CA GLU A 155 7.35 -6.75 -8.47
C GLU A 155 8.58 -5.96 -7.98
N HIS A 156 9.17 -5.15 -8.87
CA HIS A 156 10.29 -4.28 -8.50
C HIS A 156 9.94 -3.31 -7.36
N LEU A 157 8.80 -2.61 -7.46
CA LEU A 157 8.36 -1.64 -6.44
C LEU A 157 7.99 -2.30 -5.11
N VAL A 158 7.38 -3.48 -5.17
CA VAL A 158 7.09 -4.33 -4.01
C VAL A 158 8.39 -4.72 -3.30
N ASN A 159 9.40 -5.15 -4.05
CA ASN A 159 10.71 -5.51 -3.50
C ASN A 159 11.42 -4.31 -2.88
N ASP A 160 11.34 -3.12 -3.48
CA ASP A 160 11.88 -1.89 -2.89
C ASP A 160 11.21 -1.54 -1.56
N ALA A 161 9.88 -1.62 -1.52
CA ALA A 161 9.09 -1.37 -0.31
C ALA A 161 9.46 -2.37 0.80
N ILE A 162 9.55 -3.67 0.47
CA ILE A 162 9.90 -4.72 1.45
C ILE A 162 11.33 -4.53 1.95
N ARG A 163 12.30 -4.25 1.07
CA ARG A 163 13.70 -4.00 1.47
C ARG A 163 13.81 -2.82 2.43
N ALA A 164 13.09 -1.73 2.17
CA ALA A 164 13.03 -0.59 3.08
C ALA A 164 12.41 -0.96 4.45
N MET A 165 11.38 -1.81 4.48
CA MET A 165 10.83 -2.29 5.76
C MET A 165 11.84 -3.16 6.52
N GLU A 166 12.55 -4.04 5.82
CA GLU A 166 13.52 -4.96 6.41
C GLU A 166 14.75 -4.26 6.96
N SER A 167 15.20 -3.14 6.37
CA SER A 167 16.33 -2.37 6.90
C SER A 167 16.07 -1.76 8.27
N HIS A 168 14.80 -1.64 8.68
CA HIS A 168 14.37 -1.14 10.00
C HIS A 168 13.78 -2.22 10.90
N GLN A 169 13.78 -3.49 10.46
CA GLN A 169 13.38 -4.60 11.33
C GLN A 169 14.50 -4.91 12.32
N LYS A 170 14.14 -5.15 13.58
CA LYS A 170 15.09 -5.72 14.53
C LYS A 170 15.48 -7.11 14.03
N PRO A 171 16.77 -7.49 14.06
CA PRO A 171 17.16 -8.86 13.74
C PRO A 171 16.33 -9.80 14.62
N ASN A 172 15.68 -10.79 14.00
CA ASN A 172 14.93 -11.83 14.70
C ASN A 172 15.86 -12.46 15.73
N GLY A 173 15.67 -12.07 17.00
CA GLY A 173 16.34 -12.59 18.19
C GLY A 173 17.80 -13.00 18.01
N GLU A 174 18.72 -12.25 18.61
CA GLU A 174 19.70 -12.97 19.42
C GLU A 174 18.90 -13.94 20.28
N SER A 175 19.03 -15.25 20.00
CA SER A 175 18.40 -16.29 20.80
C SER A 175 18.55 -15.90 22.26
N VAL A 176 17.47 -15.93 23.03
CA VAL A 176 17.52 -15.66 24.47
C VAL A 176 18.64 -16.49 25.12
N ALA A 177 18.92 -17.68 24.57
CA ALA A 177 20.07 -18.50 24.95
C ALA A 177 21.43 -17.83 24.68
N ARG A 178 21.62 -17.17 23.54
CA ARG A 178 22.86 -16.42 23.20
C ARG A 178 23.06 -15.20 24.10
N SER A 179 21.97 -14.47 24.38
CA SER A 179 21.99 -13.32 25.30
C SER A 179 22.24 -13.75 26.75
N MET A 180 21.66 -14.88 27.18
CA MET A 180 21.93 -15.48 28.49
C MET A 180 23.35 -16.05 28.61
N LEU A 181 23.87 -16.72 27.58
CA LEU A 181 25.24 -17.26 27.56
C LEU A 181 26.30 -16.16 27.60
N MET A 182 26.06 -15.02 26.94
CA MET A 182 26.95 -13.85 27.06
C MET A 182 26.88 -13.19 28.44
N ARG A 183 25.72 -13.17 29.09
CA ARG A 183 25.54 -12.56 30.42
C ARG A 183 25.94 -13.49 31.58
N TYR A 184 25.90 -14.80 31.36
CA TYR A 184 26.22 -15.83 32.35
C TYR A 184 27.09 -16.93 31.71
N PRO A 185 28.41 -16.69 31.57
CA PRO A 185 29.33 -17.66 30.97
C PRO A 185 29.42 -18.98 31.74
N ALA A 186 28.95 -19.01 33.00
CA ALA A 186 28.99 -20.17 33.88
C ALA A 186 27.88 -21.21 33.63
N LEU A 187 26.99 -20.99 32.66
CA LEU A 187 25.90 -21.91 32.29
C LEU A 187 26.18 -22.73 31.02
N GLY A 188 27.39 -22.66 30.48
CA GLY A 188 27.84 -23.39 29.28
C GLY A 188 28.83 -24.50 29.57
#